data_AF-A0A7C7KL52-F1
#
_entry.id   AF-A0A7C7KL52-F1
#
_cell.length_a   1.000
_cell.length_b   1.000
_cell.length_c   1.000
_cell.angle_alpha   90.00
_cell.angle_beta   90.00
_cell.angle_gamma   90.00
#
_symmetry.space_group_name_H-M   'P 1'
#
loop_
_entity.id
_entity.type
_entity.pdbx_description
1 polymer ?
#
loop_
_entity_poly.entity_id
_entity_poly.type
_entity_poly.pdbx_seq_one_letter_code
_entity_poly.pdbx_strand_id
1 'polypeptide(L)'
;MTDYLAQRGMEPLFFTDTEVAALAFDLHRRVYGYSLEHVIESLAPTSELDFLMLPEEKQSVYEAIQKTHIHGSPDGPWFFIIAQSEGATHRLLGITDTSMLRPQVFAYQRGEVGIAFCGSEKQVIDAVLESMAAEDSRFWRKADEYWNARGGSYTDGGAFMFDVLPKADGGKELVLFDKFGVTVDTHPKGEFTLVAATACPLSLHADARSTYEAVIHTLPKMDWGEARATLDAIETAAALENNGRTWGWDVLSLLLDRRYDTGDLRASLWSDLVETRLVRIIASAASHPCTAYAGQKTLGHRPEPTSLEQTIVVDARPHPIEGTESLARELVAFHRLGWRRFAVINCRGHRFIGNGFGPGCSGVRIDVLGAAGDYLGSGNDGMEIHMHGNGQDQIAQIHKSGELVIHGDVGQCYGYGSKGGLMFVLGNAAGRPMINSVGSPRLVINGTALDYLAESFMAGDPLNGGGFVIVNGLRFDDKGRIVPLETPYPGSNLFSLSSGGAIYMRDPYERLSSSQLNGGEFTELTEADWAVIEPVLLRNEVHFDIALEDLLMVGGQRRSPYDVYRKIIPVKSKTLHAEAAWAGHQD
;
A
#
# COMPACT_ATOMS: atom_id res chain seq x y z
N MET A 1 17.60 -27.71 -1.66
CA MET A 1 17.43 -27.69 -3.14
C MET A 1 18.64 -28.23 -3.91
N THR A 2 19.87 -27.81 -3.62
CA THR A 2 21.09 -28.30 -4.31
C THR A 2 21.18 -29.83 -4.36
N ASP A 3 21.06 -30.50 -3.20
CA ASP A 3 21.09 -31.98 -3.14
C ASP A 3 19.93 -32.62 -3.92
N TYR A 4 18.75 -31.99 -3.87
CA TYR A 4 17.57 -32.42 -4.62
C TYR A 4 17.82 -32.40 -6.14
N LEU A 5 18.53 -31.38 -6.65
CA LEU A 5 18.91 -31.27 -8.06
C LEU A 5 20.04 -32.24 -8.42
N ALA A 6 21.06 -32.39 -7.56
CA ALA A 6 22.18 -33.30 -7.78
C ALA A 6 21.71 -34.77 -7.87
N GLN A 7 20.76 -35.18 -7.02
CA GLN A 7 20.11 -36.50 -7.09
C GLN A 7 19.40 -36.77 -8.43
N ARG A 8 19.12 -35.73 -9.21
CA ARG A 8 18.46 -35.77 -10.52
C ARG A 8 19.40 -35.46 -11.67
N GLY A 9 20.72 -35.47 -11.41
CA GLY A 9 21.75 -35.24 -12.42
C GLY A 9 21.93 -33.78 -12.84
N MET A 10 21.41 -32.83 -12.07
CA MET A 10 21.62 -31.39 -12.27
C MET A 10 22.45 -30.84 -11.10
N GLU A 11 23.77 -30.91 -11.20
CA GLU A 11 24.67 -30.40 -10.16
C GLU A 11 24.91 -28.90 -10.35
N PRO A 12 24.50 -28.03 -9.40
CA PRO A 12 24.78 -26.60 -9.49
C PRO A 12 26.29 -26.33 -9.42
N LEU A 13 26.78 -25.40 -10.23
CA LEU A 13 28.21 -25.07 -10.33
C LEU A 13 28.58 -23.80 -9.56
N PHE A 14 27.67 -22.83 -9.52
CA PHE A 14 27.87 -21.52 -8.89
C PHE A 14 27.30 -21.46 -7.47
N PHE A 15 26.39 -22.37 -7.12
CA PHE A 15 25.74 -22.44 -5.81
C PHE A 15 25.06 -21.11 -5.41
N THR A 16 24.45 -20.46 -6.40
CA THR A 16 23.65 -19.25 -6.19
C THR A 16 22.17 -19.59 -6.20
N ASP A 17 21.37 -18.84 -5.45
CA ASP A 17 19.90 -19.01 -5.43
C ASP A 17 19.32 -18.90 -6.84
N THR A 18 19.85 -18.00 -7.67
CA THR A 18 19.43 -17.81 -9.06
C THR A 18 19.70 -19.04 -9.93
N GLU A 19 20.90 -19.62 -9.85
CA GLU A 19 21.22 -20.84 -10.61
C GLU A 19 20.35 -22.01 -10.16
N VAL A 20 20.23 -22.19 -8.84
CA VAL A 20 19.48 -23.28 -8.23
C VAL A 20 17.99 -23.18 -8.59
N ALA A 21 17.41 -21.98 -8.54
CA ALA A 21 16.04 -21.73 -8.99
C ALA A 21 15.86 -21.98 -10.49
N ALA A 22 16.79 -21.53 -11.34
CA ALA A 22 16.74 -21.75 -12.78
C ALA A 22 16.81 -23.25 -13.14
N LEU A 23 17.67 -24.01 -12.48
CA LEU A 23 17.78 -25.46 -12.66
C LEU A 23 16.54 -26.19 -12.17
N ALA A 24 15.97 -25.80 -11.03
CA ALA A 24 14.72 -26.38 -10.53
C ALA A 24 13.55 -26.10 -11.49
N PHE A 25 13.43 -24.87 -11.97
CA PHE A 25 12.42 -24.50 -12.96
C PHE A 25 12.59 -25.30 -14.26
N ASP A 26 13.82 -25.41 -14.79
CA ASP A 26 14.11 -26.18 -16.01
C ASP A 26 13.82 -27.68 -15.84
N LEU A 27 14.19 -28.25 -14.70
CA LEU A 27 13.89 -29.63 -14.34
C LEU A 27 12.38 -29.89 -14.36
N HIS A 28 11.58 -29.08 -13.67
CA HIS A 28 10.14 -29.29 -13.59
C HIS A 28 9.46 -28.98 -14.93
N ARG A 29 9.81 -27.87 -15.57
CA ARG A 29 9.15 -27.42 -16.80
C ARG A 29 9.55 -28.23 -18.03
N ARG A 30 10.85 -28.34 -18.33
CA ARG A 30 11.36 -28.94 -19.57
C ARG A 30 11.62 -30.43 -19.43
N VAL A 31 12.21 -30.89 -18.32
CA VAL A 31 12.58 -32.30 -18.15
C VAL A 31 11.38 -33.15 -17.72
N TYR A 32 10.60 -32.71 -16.75
CA TYR A 32 9.40 -33.43 -16.29
C TYR A 32 8.14 -33.08 -17.07
N GLY A 33 8.15 -31.99 -17.84
CA GLY A 33 7.03 -31.60 -18.70
C GLY A 33 5.83 -31.05 -17.93
N TYR A 34 6.03 -30.54 -16.71
CA TYR A 34 4.94 -29.96 -15.92
C TYR A 34 4.36 -28.72 -16.60
N SER A 35 3.05 -28.51 -16.46
CA SER A 35 2.41 -27.23 -16.81
C SER A 35 3.00 -26.11 -15.94
N LEU A 36 2.85 -24.86 -16.37
CA LEU A 36 3.38 -23.75 -15.59
C LEU A 36 2.74 -23.67 -14.19
N GLU A 37 1.44 -23.93 -14.10
CA GLU A 37 0.72 -24.06 -12.82
C GLU A 37 1.42 -25.05 -11.87
N HIS A 38 1.75 -26.24 -12.36
CA HIS A 38 2.38 -27.30 -11.56
C HIS A 38 3.84 -27.00 -11.23
N VAL A 39 4.57 -26.27 -12.08
CA VAL A 39 5.92 -25.77 -11.77
C VAL A 39 5.85 -24.70 -10.67
N ILE A 40 4.86 -23.80 -10.73
CA ILE A 40 4.64 -22.81 -9.67
C ILE A 40 4.31 -23.55 -8.36
N GLU A 41 3.42 -24.54 -8.40
CA GLU A 41 3.04 -25.33 -7.22
C GLU A 41 4.21 -26.13 -6.62
N SER A 42 5.11 -26.68 -7.44
CA SER A 42 6.28 -27.40 -6.92
C SER A 42 7.32 -26.48 -6.25
N LEU A 43 7.35 -25.20 -6.62
CA LEU A 43 8.27 -24.21 -6.06
C LEU A 43 7.64 -23.45 -4.88
N ALA A 44 6.41 -22.97 -5.04
CA ALA A 44 5.62 -22.22 -4.06
C ALA A 44 4.34 -22.99 -3.73
N PRO A 45 4.40 -23.96 -2.80
CA PRO A 45 3.30 -24.88 -2.53
C PRO A 45 2.13 -24.18 -1.82
N THR A 46 0.92 -24.36 -2.37
CA THR A 46 -0.32 -23.81 -1.81
C THR A 46 -0.65 -24.52 -0.50
N SER A 47 -0.92 -23.75 0.57
CA SER A 47 -1.04 -24.30 1.94
C SER A 47 -2.28 -23.81 2.69
N GLU A 48 -2.52 -24.38 3.86
CA GLU A 48 -3.55 -23.94 4.82
C GLU A 48 -4.95 -23.76 4.19
N LEU A 49 -5.61 -22.62 4.46
CA LEU A 49 -6.95 -22.32 3.98
C LEU A 49 -7.00 -22.32 2.45
N ASP A 50 -5.97 -21.80 1.77
CA ASP A 50 -5.96 -21.77 0.31
C ASP A 50 -6.04 -23.15 -0.29
N PHE A 51 -5.28 -24.10 0.25
CA PHE A 51 -5.34 -25.48 -0.21
C PHE A 51 -6.75 -26.06 -0.05
N LEU A 52 -7.41 -25.78 1.08
CA LEU A 52 -8.78 -26.26 1.34
C LEU A 52 -9.84 -25.62 0.43
N MET A 53 -9.59 -24.39 -0.02
CA MET A 53 -10.50 -23.64 -0.91
C MET A 53 -10.36 -24.04 -2.38
N LEU A 54 -9.29 -24.75 -2.75
CA LEU A 54 -9.12 -25.28 -4.11
C LEU A 54 -10.17 -26.36 -4.43
N PRO A 55 -10.56 -26.53 -5.70
CA PRO A 55 -11.35 -27.69 -6.14
C PRO A 55 -10.68 -29.03 -5.78
N GLU A 56 -11.46 -30.05 -5.41
CA GLU A 56 -10.95 -31.37 -4.98
C GLU A 56 -9.98 -32.00 -5.99
N GLU A 57 -10.22 -31.83 -7.29
CA GLU A 57 -9.33 -32.32 -8.34
C GLU A 57 -7.92 -31.68 -8.25
N LYS A 58 -7.86 -30.36 -8.02
CA LYS A 58 -6.58 -29.66 -7.84
C LYS A 58 -5.90 -30.09 -6.55
N GLN A 59 -6.65 -30.26 -5.45
CA GLN A 59 -6.10 -30.72 -4.17
C GLN A 59 -5.35 -32.06 -4.34
N SER A 60 -5.96 -33.03 -5.03
CA SER A 60 -5.33 -34.34 -5.26
C SER A 60 -4.02 -34.24 -6.05
N VAL A 61 -3.96 -33.38 -7.07
CA VAL A 61 -2.77 -33.18 -7.89
C VAL A 61 -1.69 -32.42 -7.11
N TYR A 62 -2.07 -31.35 -6.43
CA TYR A 62 -1.15 -30.52 -5.65
C TYR A 62 -0.54 -31.31 -4.51
N GLU A 63 -1.33 -32.13 -3.80
CA GLU A 63 -0.81 -33.00 -2.75
C GLU A 63 0.27 -33.96 -3.26
N ALA A 64 0.09 -34.53 -4.46
CA ALA A 64 1.09 -35.40 -5.08
C ALA A 64 2.37 -34.64 -5.46
N ILE A 65 2.23 -33.43 -6.02
CA ILE A 65 3.35 -32.54 -6.37
C ILE A 65 4.12 -32.17 -5.10
N GLN A 66 3.43 -31.68 -4.07
CA GLN A 66 4.02 -31.27 -2.81
C GLN A 66 4.77 -32.43 -2.15
N LYS A 67 4.15 -33.61 -2.00
CA LYS A 67 4.83 -34.80 -1.43
C LYS A 67 6.11 -35.18 -2.19
N THR A 68 6.14 -34.94 -3.49
CA THR A 68 7.30 -35.28 -4.35
C THR A 68 8.40 -34.22 -4.28
N HIS A 69 8.03 -32.94 -4.18
CA HIS A 69 8.93 -31.82 -4.42
C HIS A 69 9.23 -30.96 -3.19
N ILE A 70 8.56 -31.15 -2.04
CA ILE A 70 8.72 -30.28 -0.87
C ILE A 70 10.18 -30.14 -0.39
N HIS A 71 10.98 -31.22 -0.48
CA HIS A 71 12.41 -31.19 -0.14
C HIS A 71 13.28 -30.42 -1.15
N GLY A 72 12.73 -30.18 -2.34
CA GLY A 72 13.31 -29.40 -3.42
C GLY A 72 12.73 -28.00 -3.55
N SER A 73 11.68 -27.64 -2.81
CA SER A 73 11.12 -26.28 -2.80
C SER A 73 12.07 -25.32 -2.06
N PRO A 74 12.16 -24.04 -2.47
CA PRO A 74 13.03 -23.08 -1.80
C PRO A 74 12.46 -22.68 -0.44
N ASP A 75 13.32 -22.60 0.56
CA ASP A 75 12.96 -22.09 1.88
C ASP A 75 12.98 -20.55 1.87
N GLY A 76 11.95 -19.93 2.43
CA GLY A 76 11.67 -18.48 2.34
C GLY A 76 12.60 -17.59 3.17
N PRO A 77 12.60 -16.26 2.94
CA PRO A 77 11.85 -15.49 1.94
C PRO A 77 12.48 -15.49 0.56
N TRP A 78 11.69 -15.59 -0.52
CA TRP A 78 12.21 -15.44 -1.88
C TRP A 78 11.16 -14.95 -2.87
N PHE A 79 11.64 -14.28 -3.92
CA PHE A 79 10.84 -13.84 -5.06
C PHE A 79 11.65 -14.06 -6.34
N PHE A 80 11.09 -14.79 -7.30
CA PHE A 80 11.69 -15.06 -8.59
C PHE A 80 10.98 -14.31 -9.70
N ILE A 81 11.77 -13.55 -10.46
CA ILE A 81 11.37 -12.96 -11.74
C ILE A 81 11.99 -13.82 -12.84
N ILE A 82 11.15 -14.51 -13.60
CA ILE A 82 11.58 -15.44 -14.63
C ILE A 82 11.23 -14.87 -16.00
N ALA A 83 12.24 -14.57 -16.79
CA ALA A 83 12.10 -14.22 -18.20
C ALA A 83 12.25 -15.49 -19.06
N GLN A 84 11.26 -15.78 -19.89
CA GLN A 84 11.23 -16.96 -20.75
C GLN A 84 10.92 -16.57 -22.19
N SER A 85 11.51 -17.28 -23.16
CA SER A 85 11.04 -17.28 -24.55
C SER A 85 10.52 -18.66 -24.90
N GLU A 86 9.25 -18.74 -25.32
CA GLU A 86 8.57 -19.97 -25.73
C GLU A 86 8.13 -19.80 -27.19
N GLY A 87 9.00 -20.22 -28.11
CA GLY A 87 8.83 -19.95 -29.54
C GLY A 87 8.91 -18.44 -29.84
N ALA A 88 7.82 -17.88 -30.35
CA ALA A 88 7.70 -16.45 -30.67
C ALA A 88 7.13 -15.61 -29.51
N THR A 89 6.69 -16.25 -28.43
CA THR A 89 6.17 -15.59 -27.23
C THR A 89 7.33 -15.26 -26.29
N HIS A 90 7.35 -14.03 -25.79
CA HIS A 90 8.21 -13.64 -24.67
C HIS A 90 7.36 -13.51 -23.42
N ARG A 91 7.80 -14.09 -22.31
CA ARG A 91 7.07 -14.15 -21.04
C ARG A 91 7.91 -13.56 -19.92
N LEU A 92 7.27 -12.79 -19.05
CA LEU A 92 7.78 -12.42 -17.73
C LEU A 92 6.85 -13.03 -16.67
N LEU A 93 7.40 -13.80 -15.75
CA LEU A 93 6.67 -14.48 -14.68
C LEU A 93 7.19 -14.03 -13.32
N GLY A 94 6.28 -13.67 -12.42
CA GLY A 94 6.58 -13.45 -11.00
C GLY A 94 6.06 -14.60 -10.15
N ILE A 95 6.93 -15.19 -9.32
CA ILE A 95 6.58 -16.21 -8.32
C ILE A 95 7.21 -15.80 -6.99
N THR A 96 6.42 -15.81 -5.92
CA THR A 96 6.90 -15.56 -4.57
C THR A 96 6.58 -16.72 -3.64
N ASP A 97 7.31 -16.81 -2.54
CA ASP A 97 7.07 -17.79 -1.49
C ASP A 97 5.72 -17.58 -0.77
N THR A 98 5.16 -18.64 -0.20
CA THR A 98 3.86 -18.57 0.50
C THR A 98 3.95 -17.96 1.90
N SER A 99 5.15 -17.82 2.48
CA SER A 99 5.33 -17.13 3.76
C SER A 99 5.27 -15.61 3.63
N MET A 100 5.28 -15.09 2.39
CA MET A 100 4.99 -13.70 2.03
C MET A 100 5.84 -12.67 2.76
N LEU A 101 7.05 -13.07 3.16
CA LEU A 101 8.01 -12.20 3.83
C LEU A 101 8.66 -11.20 2.86
N ARG A 102 8.50 -11.40 1.55
CA ARG A 102 8.82 -10.43 0.49
C ARG A 102 7.55 -10.11 -0.29
N PRO A 103 7.10 -8.84 -0.37
CA PRO A 103 6.01 -8.49 -1.26
C PRO A 103 6.46 -8.68 -2.72
N GLN A 104 5.51 -9.05 -3.57
CA GLN A 104 5.65 -8.95 -5.02
C GLN A 104 4.57 -8.00 -5.53
N VAL A 105 4.99 -7.04 -6.34
CA VAL A 105 4.15 -5.99 -6.88
C VAL A 105 4.11 -6.15 -8.38
N PHE A 106 2.90 -6.16 -8.89
CA PHE A 106 2.62 -6.17 -10.31
C PHE A 106 1.98 -4.85 -10.70
N ALA A 107 2.24 -4.42 -11.93
CA ALA A 107 1.61 -3.23 -12.48
C ALA A 107 1.53 -3.31 -14.00
N TYR A 108 0.62 -2.54 -14.59
CA TYR A 108 0.60 -2.34 -16.03
C TYR A 108 0.20 -0.91 -16.40
N GLN A 109 0.58 -0.48 -17.60
CA GLN A 109 0.10 0.74 -18.23
C GLN A 109 -0.30 0.44 -19.68
N ARG A 110 -1.47 0.94 -20.09
CA ARG A 110 -2.03 0.84 -21.44
C ARG A 110 -2.24 2.24 -22.02
N GLY A 111 -1.31 2.66 -22.88
CA GLY A 111 -1.44 3.84 -23.74
C GLY A 111 -1.27 3.46 -25.21
N GLU A 112 -0.51 4.25 -25.96
CA GLU A 112 -0.09 3.91 -27.32
C GLU A 112 0.71 2.60 -27.38
N VAL A 113 1.43 2.30 -26.29
CA VAL A 113 2.14 1.05 -26.06
C VAL A 113 1.69 0.47 -24.72
N GLY A 114 1.52 -0.84 -24.67
CA GLY A 114 1.30 -1.58 -23.43
C GLY A 114 2.62 -1.97 -22.77
N ILE A 115 2.74 -1.75 -21.47
CA ILE A 115 3.86 -2.21 -20.65
C ILE A 115 3.36 -2.82 -19.35
N ALA A 116 4.07 -3.81 -18.84
CA ALA A 116 3.82 -4.40 -17.54
C ALA A 116 5.11 -4.58 -16.74
N PHE A 117 4.95 -4.64 -15.43
CA PHE A 117 6.03 -4.70 -14.46
C PHE A 117 5.79 -5.80 -13.45
N CYS A 118 6.89 -6.39 -13.01
CA CYS A 118 6.98 -7.37 -11.95
C CYS A 118 8.17 -6.93 -11.10
N GLY A 119 7.93 -6.57 -9.84
CA GLY A 119 8.97 -6.02 -8.96
C GLY A 119 8.74 -6.42 -7.50
N SER A 120 9.77 -6.27 -6.68
CA SER A 120 9.66 -6.49 -5.23
C SER A 120 8.92 -5.37 -4.52
N GLU A 121 8.96 -4.14 -5.07
CA GLU A 121 8.30 -2.98 -4.48
C GLU A 121 7.76 -2.03 -5.55
N LYS A 122 6.66 -1.36 -5.24
CA LYS A 122 6.01 -0.38 -6.12
C LYS A 122 6.95 0.78 -6.51
N GLN A 123 7.83 1.20 -5.62
CA GLN A 123 8.70 2.35 -5.81
C GLN A 123 9.73 2.12 -6.93
N VAL A 124 10.14 0.87 -7.15
CA VAL A 124 10.99 0.52 -8.29
C VAL A 124 10.22 0.71 -9.59
N ILE A 125 8.96 0.27 -9.63
CA ILE A 125 8.07 0.45 -10.80
C ILE A 125 7.86 1.94 -11.08
N ASP A 126 7.57 2.73 -10.04
CA ASP A 126 7.37 4.17 -10.16
C ASP A 126 8.62 4.89 -10.67
N ALA A 127 9.81 4.50 -10.19
CA ALA A 127 11.07 5.06 -10.67
C ALA A 127 11.33 4.72 -12.15
N VAL A 128 10.98 3.51 -12.61
CA VAL A 128 11.08 3.14 -14.02
C VAL A 128 10.10 3.97 -14.87
N LEU A 129 8.84 4.08 -14.45
CA LEU A 129 7.84 4.89 -15.16
C LEU A 129 8.21 6.37 -15.19
N GLU A 130 8.77 6.92 -14.11
CA GLU A 130 9.29 8.29 -14.08
C GLU A 130 10.41 8.49 -15.10
N SER A 131 11.37 7.56 -15.16
CA SER A 131 12.46 7.59 -16.14
C SER A 131 11.95 7.48 -17.57
N MET A 132 10.99 6.58 -17.83
CA MET A 132 10.42 6.37 -19.14
C MET A 132 9.63 7.58 -19.62
N ALA A 133 8.76 8.14 -18.77
CA ALA A 133 7.95 9.32 -19.12
C ALA A 133 8.80 10.58 -19.39
N ALA A 134 10.02 10.65 -18.83
CA ALA A 134 10.96 11.73 -19.10
C ALA A 134 11.60 11.65 -20.50
N GLU A 135 11.67 10.45 -21.09
CA GLU A 135 12.36 10.19 -22.36
C GLU A 135 11.40 9.87 -23.52
N ASP A 136 10.19 9.36 -23.21
CA ASP A 136 9.21 8.88 -24.17
C ASP A 136 7.79 9.30 -23.78
N SER A 137 7.19 10.16 -24.62
CA SER A 137 5.87 10.77 -24.38
C SER A 137 4.70 9.79 -24.45
N ARG A 138 4.94 8.53 -24.87
CA ARG A 138 3.92 7.48 -24.88
C ARG A 138 3.60 6.96 -23.48
N PHE A 139 4.47 7.23 -22.50
CA PHE A 139 4.32 6.81 -21.12
C PHE A 139 4.10 8.02 -20.20
N TRP A 140 3.45 7.77 -19.06
CA TRP A 140 3.32 8.72 -17.95
C TRP A 140 3.75 8.07 -16.63
N ARG A 141 3.90 8.86 -15.56
CA ARG A 141 4.66 8.45 -14.37
C ARG A 141 3.90 7.51 -13.43
N LYS A 142 2.65 7.18 -13.72
CA LYS A 142 1.78 6.30 -12.91
C LYS A 142 1.23 5.16 -13.75
N ALA A 143 1.33 3.93 -13.24
CA ALA A 143 0.67 2.79 -13.86
C ALA A 143 -0.85 2.94 -13.75
N ASP A 144 -1.58 2.24 -14.62
CA ASP A 144 -3.04 2.19 -14.55
C ASP A 144 -3.52 1.43 -13.33
N GLU A 145 -2.81 0.36 -12.97
CA GLU A 145 -3.10 -0.45 -11.80
C GLU A 145 -1.80 -0.97 -11.19
N TYR A 146 -1.83 -1.11 -9.87
CA TYR A 146 -0.81 -1.79 -9.07
C TYR A 146 -1.53 -2.79 -8.18
N TRP A 147 -0.98 -3.98 -8.02
CA TRP A 147 -1.50 -4.93 -7.03
C TRP A 147 -0.38 -5.77 -6.42
N ASN A 148 -0.61 -6.15 -5.17
CA ASN A 148 0.20 -7.14 -4.47
C ASN A 148 -0.46 -8.51 -4.65
N ALA A 149 0.35 -9.55 -4.76
CA ALA A 149 -0.15 -10.91 -4.94
C ALA A 149 0.36 -11.83 -3.83
N ARG A 150 -0.54 -12.63 -3.26
CA ARG A 150 -0.24 -13.56 -2.16
C ARG A 150 0.10 -14.94 -2.71
N GLY A 151 1.37 -15.35 -2.64
CA GLY A 151 1.85 -16.64 -3.10
C GLY A 151 0.99 -17.80 -2.57
N GLY A 152 0.52 -18.65 -3.47
CA GLY A 152 -0.35 -19.77 -3.11
C GLY A 152 -1.83 -19.41 -2.90
N SER A 153 -2.27 -18.20 -3.25
CA SER A 153 -3.70 -17.82 -3.14
C SER A 153 -4.62 -18.77 -3.91
N TYR A 154 -5.76 -19.18 -3.34
CA TYR A 154 -6.73 -20.02 -4.05
C TYR A 154 -7.48 -19.27 -5.17
N THR A 155 -7.40 -17.93 -5.19
CA THR A 155 -8.10 -17.07 -6.16
C THR A 155 -7.36 -16.95 -7.49
N ASP A 156 -6.06 -16.74 -7.44
CA ASP A 156 -5.19 -16.43 -8.59
C ASP A 156 -3.82 -17.14 -8.52
N GLY A 157 -3.58 -17.90 -7.45
CA GLY A 157 -2.31 -18.59 -7.18
C GLY A 157 -1.19 -17.71 -6.67
N GLY A 158 -1.38 -16.40 -6.60
CA GLY A 158 -0.33 -15.45 -6.27
C GLY A 158 0.81 -15.44 -7.27
N ALA A 159 0.55 -15.72 -8.54
CA ALA A 159 1.58 -15.72 -9.57
C ALA A 159 0.96 -15.25 -10.89
N PHE A 160 1.69 -14.42 -11.61
CA PHE A 160 1.19 -13.77 -12.81
C PHE A 160 2.20 -13.84 -13.95
N MET A 161 1.70 -14.10 -15.16
CA MET A 161 2.46 -14.19 -16.40
C MET A 161 2.09 -13.06 -17.34
N PHE A 162 3.07 -12.24 -17.70
CA PHE A 162 2.96 -11.24 -18.77
C PHE A 162 3.52 -11.82 -20.06
N ASP A 163 2.63 -12.16 -20.98
CA ASP A 163 2.98 -12.71 -22.28
C ASP A 163 2.91 -11.64 -23.35
N VAL A 164 3.97 -11.54 -24.13
CA VAL A 164 4.00 -10.77 -25.37
C VAL A 164 3.78 -11.74 -26.53
N LEU A 165 2.53 -11.87 -26.96
CA LEU A 165 2.07 -12.79 -28.00
C LEU A 165 2.21 -12.16 -29.40
N PRO A 166 2.69 -12.89 -30.42
CA PRO A 166 2.68 -12.39 -31.79
C PRO A 166 1.24 -12.35 -32.34
N LYS A 167 0.91 -11.28 -33.06
CA LYS A 167 -0.34 -11.14 -33.83
C LYS A 167 -0.13 -11.54 -35.29
N ALA A 168 -1.21 -11.93 -35.96
CA ALA A 168 -1.18 -12.34 -37.37
C ALA A 168 -0.75 -11.20 -38.33
N ASP A 169 -0.93 -9.95 -37.93
CA ASP A 169 -0.51 -8.74 -38.65
C ASP A 169 0.98 -8.39 -38.45
N GLY A 170 1.73 -9.20 -37.70
CA GLY A 170 3.13 -8.96 -37.34
C GLY A 170 3.31 -8.09 -36.11
N GLY A 171 2.23 -7.60 -35.49
CA GLY A 171 2.24 -6.90 -34.22
C GLY A 171 2.48 -7.82 -33.02
N LYS A 172 2.49 -7.24 -31.82
CA LYS A 172 2.58 -7.99 -30.56
C LYS A 172 1.48 -7.52 -29.60
N GLU A 173 0.96 -8.45 -28.81
CA GLU A 173 -0.03 -8.20 -27.77
C GLU A 173 0.54 -8.54 -26.41
N LEU A 174 0.42 -7.62 -25.45
CA LEU A 174 0.65 -7.92 -24.06
C LEU A 174 -0.64 -8.52 -23.46
N VAL A 175 -0.59 -9.75 -22.97
CA VAL A 175 -1.69 -10.46 -22.30
C VAL A 175 -1.22 -10.92 -20.93
N LEU A 176 -2.10 -10.88 -19.94
CA LEU A 176 -1.81 -11.28 -18.57
C LEU A 176 -2.64 -12.51 -18.18
N PHE A 177 -1.99 -13.48 -17.54
CA PHE A 177 -2.63 -14.67 -16.98
C PHE A 177 -2.24 -14.86 -15.51
N ASP A 178 -3.15 -15.39 -14.71
CA ASP A 178 -2.85 -15.88 -13.36
C ASP A 178 -2.29 -17.31 -13.37
N LYS A 179 -1.93 -17.86 -12.20
CA LYS A 179 -1.40 -19.23 -12.06
C LYS A 179 -2.29 -20.29 -12.69
N PHE A 180 -3.61 -20.09 -12.67
CA PHE A 180 -4.61 -21.04 -13.15
C PHE A 180 -4.92 -20.89 -14.63
N GLY A 181 -4.25 -19.95 -15.32
CA GLY A 181 -4.43 -19.67 -16.74
C GLY A 181 -5.64 -18.80 -17.05
N VAL A 182 -6.25 -18.17 -16.03
CA VAL A 182 -7.33 -17.21 -16.23
C VAL A 182 -6.74 -15.91 -16.73
N THR A 183 -7.32 -15.36 -17.80
CA THR A 183 -6.91 -14.05 -18.32
C THR A 183 -7.33 -12.95 -17.36
N VAL A 184 -6.36 -12.13 -16.97
CA VAL A 184 -6.59 -10.93 -16.16
C VAL A 184 -6.91 -9.77 -17.10
N ASP A 185 -8.01 -9.07 -16.85
CA ASP A 185 -8.33 -7.87 -17.62
C ASP A 185 -7.32 -6.78 -17.29
N THR A 186 -6.67 -6.27 -18.34
CA THR A 186 -5.66 -5.22 -18.27
C THR A 186 -5.97 -4.12 -19.28
N HIS A 187 -7.25 -3.92 -19.61
CA HIS A 187 -7.74 -2.88 -20.52
C HIS A 187 -8.56 -1.82 -19.74
N PRO A 188 -7.87 -0.93 -19.02
CA PRO A 188 -8.50 0.16 -18.28
C PRO A 188 -9.30 1.07 -19.22
N LYS A 189 -10.41 1.60 -18.71
CA LYS A 189 -11.26 2.54 -19.43
C LYS A 189 -10.66 3.94 -19.48
N GLY A 190 -11.22 4.78 -20.34
CA GLY A 190 -10.88 6.19 -20.44
C GLY A 190 -9.79 6.47 -21.47
N GLU A 191 -9.93 7.64 -22.09
CA GLU A 191 -9.04 8.27 -23.05
C GLU A 191 -7.74 8.70 -22.39
N PHE A 192 -6.62 8.47 -23.07
CA PHE A 192 -5.29 8.89 -22.63
C PHE A 192 -4.63 9.88 -23.61
N THR A 193 -5.27 10.18 -24.74
CA THR A 193 -4.72 11.11 -25.73
C THR A 193 -4.91 12.55 -25.28
N LEU A 194 -3.82 13.18 -24.84
CA LEU A 194 -3.85 14.58 -24.43
C LEU A 194 -4.09 15.52 -25.62
N VAL A 195 -5.02 16.45 -25.46
CA VAL A 195 -5.25 17.56 -26.39
C VAL A 195 -4.83 18.90 -25.76
N ALA A 196 -4.77 19.96 -26.56
CA ALA A 196 -4.44 21.29 -26.08
C ALA A 196 -5.49 21.79 -25.06
N ALA A 197 -5.05 22.51 -24.03
CA ALA A 197 -5.94 23.09 -23.04
C ALA A 197 -6.90 24.10 -23.69
N THR A 198 -8.16 24.06 -23.29
CA THR A 198 -9.24 24.94 -23.78
C THR A 198 -9.62 25.95 -22.70
N ALA A 199 -10.92 26.20 -22.50
CA ALA A 199 -11.42 27.04 -21.42
C ALA A 199 -11.79 26.19 -20.20
N CYS A 200 -11.49 26.66 -18.99
CA CYS A 200 -11.99 26.02 -17.77
C CYS A 200 -13.52 26.10 -17.74
N PRO A 201 -14.24 24.96 -17.69
CA PRO A 201 -15.70 24.95 -17.79
C PRO A 201 -16.40 25.28 -16.46
N LEU A 202 -15.64 25.50 -15.39
CA LEU A 202 -16.16 25.76 -14.04
C LEU A 202 -15.57 27.03 -13.43
N SER A 203 -16.26 27.53 -12.41
CA SER A 203 -15.77 28.62 -11.57
C SER A 203 -15.05 28.06 -10.35
N LEU A 204 -13.88 28.61 -10.03
CA LEU A 204 -13.14 28.27 -8.82
C LEU A 204 -13.74 29.03 -7.63
N HIS A 205 -13.77 28.38 -6.47
CA HIS A 205 -14.28 28.95 -5.23
C HIS A 205 -13.12 29.35 -4.31
N ALA A 206 -13.37 30.31 -3.42
CA ALA A 206 -12.38 30.71 -2.40
C ALA A 206 -12.09 29.58 -1.40
N ASP A 207 -13.09 28.75 -1.10
CA ASP A 207 -12.94 27.54 -0.29
C ASP A 207 -12.40 26.38 -1.15
N ALA A 208 -11.40 25.68 -0.62
CA ALA A 208 -10.72 24.59 -1.34
C ALA A 208 -11.64 23.38 -1.52
N ARG A 209 -12.41 23.00 -0.49
CA ARG A 209 -13.34 21.87 -0.56
C ARG A 209 -14.45 22.12 -1.59
N SER A 210 -15.02 23.32 -1.62
CA SER A 210 -16.02 23.72 -2.62
C SER A 210 -15.46 23.68 -4.05
N THR A 211 -14.19 24.06 -4.24
CA THR A 211 -13.52 23.92 -5.55
C THR A 211 -13.31 22.47 -5.92
N TYR A 212 -12.83 21.65 -5.00
CA TYR A 212 -12.69 20.20 -5.20
C TYR A 212 -14.04 19.56 -5.60
N GLU A 213 -15.12 19.86 -4.89
CA GLU A 213 -16.48 19.39 -5.18
C GLU A 213 -16.95 19.81 -6.58
N ALA A 214 -16.71 21.07 -6.97
CA ALA A 214 -17.03 21.56 -8.31
C ALA A 214 -16.24 20.83 -9.41
N VAL A 215 -14.96 20.54 -9.16
CA VAL A 215 -14.11 19.77 -10.08
C VAL A 215 -14.67 18.36 -10.23
N ILE A 216 -14.83 17.58 -9.15
CA ILE A 216 -15.26 16.17 -9.26
C ILE A 216 -16.69 16.02 -9.80
N HIS A 217 -17.56 17.01 -9.62
CA HIS A 217 -18.91 17.01 -10.21
C HIS A 217 -18.89 17.24 -11.73
N THR A 218 -17.90 17.98 -12.22
CA THR A 218 -17.81 18.38 -13.64
C THR A 218 -16.87 17.49 -14.44
N LEU A 219 -15.82 16.95 -13.79
CA LEU A 219 -14.77 16.13 -14.40
C LEU A 219 -15.29 14.97 -15.26
N PRO A 220 -16.35 14.22 -14.87
CA PRO A 220 -16.86 13.12 -15.69
C PRO A 220 -17.39 13.53 -17.06
N LYS A 221 -17.63 14.83 -17.27
CA LYS A 221 -18.15 15.42 -18.51
C LYS A 221 -17.07 16.17 -19.30
N MET A 222 -15.86 16.27 -18.76
CA MET A 222 -14.78 17.03 -19.38
C MET A 222 -14.06 16.19 -20.43
N ASP A 223 -13.57 16.86 -21.46
CA ASP A 223 -12.48 16.34 -22.28
C ASP A 223 -11.10 16.70 -21.70
N TRP A 224 -10.03 16.17 -22.30
CA TRP A 224 -8.66 16.47 -21.85
C TRP A 224 -8.29 17.95 -21.96
N GLY A 225 -8.89 18.70 -22.88
CA GLY A 225 -8.63 20.13 -23.04
C GLY A 225 -9.20 20.92 -21.86
N GLU A 226 -10.43 20.63 -21.47
CA GLU A 226 -11.12 21.24 -20.33
C GLU A 226 -10.49 20.83 -18.99
N ALA A 227 -10.13 19.56 -18.83
CA ALA A 227 -9.48 19.04 -17.62
C ALA A 227 -8.11 19.71 -17.38
N ARG A 228 -7.30 19.86 -18.44
CA ARG A 228 -6.03 20.58 -18.37
C ARG A 228 -6.22 22.07 -18.09
N ALA A 229 -7.20 22.70 -18.75
CA ALA A 229 -7.52 24.11 -18.50
C ALA A 229 -7.97 24.34 -17.04
N THR A 230 -8.66 23.38 -16.44
CA THR A 230 -9.05 23.41 -15.02
C THR A 230 -7.83 23.37 -14.11
N LEU A 231 -6.88 22.45 -14.36
CA LEU A 231 -5.62 22.38 -13.60
C LEU A 231 -4.77 23.65 -13.74
N ASP A 232 -4.69 24.21 -14.95
CA ASP A 232 -3.96 25.46 -15.22
C ASP A 232 -4.65 26.66 -14.53
N ALA A 233 -5.98 26.67 -14.46
CA ALA A 233 -6.74 27.68 -13.71
C ALA A 233 -6.51 27.59 -12.20
N ILE A 234 -6.51 26.37 -11.62
CA ILE A 234 -6.19 26.14 -10.20
C ILE A 234 -4.78 26.65 -9.89
N GLU A 235 -3.79 26.30 -10.72
CA GLU A 235 -2.44 26.79 -10.50
C GLU A 235 -2.32 28.30 -10.60
N THR A 236 -2.95 28.90 -11.62
CA THR A 236 -2.97 30.35 -11.78
C THR A 236 -3.58 31.01 -10.55
N ALA A 237 -4.70 30.49 -10.05
CA ALA A 237 -5.34 30.99 -8.83
C ALA A 237 -4.45 30.82 -7.59
N ALA A 238 -3.76 29.69 -7.44
CA ALA A 238 -2.84 29.43 -6.32
C ALA A 238 -1.62 30.35 -6.31
N ALA A 239 -1.23 30.91 -7.46
CA ALA A 239 -0.15 31.89 -7.58
C ALA A 239 -0.58 33.32 -7.19
N LEU A 240 -1.89 33.61 -7.15
CA LEU A 240 -2.41 34.92 -6.75
C LEU A 240 -2.48 35.04 -5.23
N GLU A 241 -2.25 36.25 -4.71
CA GLU A 241 -2.22 36.52 -3.25
C GLU A 241 -3.56 36.27 -2.56
N ASN A 242 -4.69 36.39 -3.26
CA ASN A 242 -6.02 36.24 -2.68
C ASN A 242 -6.39 34.79 -2.31
N ASN A 243 -5.88 33.80 -3.05
CA ASN A 243 -6.07 32.38 -2.73
C ASN A 243 -4.82 31.81 -2.08
N GLY A 244 -3.66 32.05 -2.70
CA GLY A 244 -2.36 31.61 -2.21
C GLY A 244 -2.11 30.11 -2.31
N ARG A 245 -0.91 29.73 -1.88
CA ARG A 245 -0.35 28.39 -2.07
C ARG A 245 -1.02 27.32 -1.20
N THR A 246 -1.49 27.69 -0.01
CA THR A 246 -2.24 26.80 0.88
C THR A 246 -3.53 26.33 0.22
N TRP A 247 -4.28 27.23 -0.40
CA TRP A 247 -5.48 26.87 -1.15
C TRP A 247 -5.17 25.91 -2.31
N GLY A 248 -4.09 26.17 -3.07
CA GLY A 248 -3.66 25.27 -4.14
C GLY A 248 -3.25 23.88 -3.65
N TRP A 249 -2.56 23.81 -2.50
CA TRP A 249 -2.25 22.56 -1.82
C TRP A 249 -3.51 21.81 -1.41
N ASP A 250 -4.45 22.49 -0.74
CA ASP A 250 -5.67 21.86 -0.22
C ASP A 250 -6.55 21.30 -1.34
N VAL A 251 -6.74 22.04 -2.45
CA VAL A 251 -7.52 21.56 -3.61
C VAL A 251 -6.87 20.35 -4.26
N LEU A 252 -5.57 20.45 -4.58
CA LEU A 252 -4.89 19.40 -5.35
C LEU A 252 -4.55 18.17 -4.51
N SER A 253 -4.33 18.30 -3.19
CA SER A 253 -4.20 17.14 -2.30
C SER A 253 -5.52 16.38 -2.18
N LEU A 254 -6.67 17.06 -2.08
CA LEU A 254 -7.99 16.40 -2.17
C LEU A 254 -8.17 15.67 -3.50
N LEU A 255 -7.79 16.28 -4.63
CA LEU A 255 -7.82 15.60 -5.94
C LEU A 255 -6.84 14.43 -6.04
N LEU A 256 -5.70 14.48 -5.34
CA LEU A 256 -4.72 13.41 -5.36
C LEU A 256 -5.14 12.22 -4.48
N ASP A 257 -5.69 12.49 -3.30
CA ASP A 257 -5.84 11.50 -2.25
C ASP A 257 -7.23 10.85 -2.20
N ARG A 258 -8.27 11.53 -2.68
CA ARG A 258 -9.65 11.02 -2.64
C ARG A 258 -9.94 10.10 -3.83
N ARG A 259 -11.08 9.40 -3.80
CA ARG A 259 -11.54 8.52 -4.89
C ARG A 259 -12.82 9.11 -5.47
N TYR A 260 -12.87 9.25 -6.79
CA TYR A 260 -13.97 9.88 -7.51
C TYR A 260 -13.99 9.46 -8.99
N ASP A 261 -15.10 9.70 -9.66
CA ASP A 261 -15.31 9.37 -11.08
C ASP A 261 -14.54 10.36 -11.98
N THR A 262 -13.66 9.86 -12.85
CA THR A 262 -12.95 10.67 -13.85
C THR A 262 -13.64 10.67 -15.22
N GLY A 263 -14.80 10.01 -15.32
CA GLY A 263 -15.55 9.83 -16.57
C GLY A 263 -14.70 9.16 -17.64
N ASP A 264 -14.61 9.80 -18.80
CA ASP A 264 -13.86 9.28 -19.94
C ASP A 264 -12.37 9.64 -19.87
N LEU A 265 -11.88 10.32 -18.83
CA LEU A 265 -10.45 10.60 -18.68
C LEU A 265 -9.74 9.42 -18.03
N ARG A 266 -8.58 9.03 -18.55
CA ARG A 266 -7.74 8.01 -17.90
C ARG A 266 -7.31 8.46 -16.50
N ALA A 267 -7.77 7.75 -15.47
CA ALA A 267 -7.56 8.10 -14.07
C ALA A 267 -6.08 8.18 -13.66
N SER A 268 -5.23 7.26 -14.13
CA SER A 268 -3.80 7.24 -13.83
C SER A 268 -3.07 8.47 -14.39
N LEU A 269 -3.40 8.87 -15.62
CA LEU A 269 -2.87 10.07 -16.28
C LEU A 269 -3.40 11.35 -15.62
N TRP A 270 -4.68 11.39 -15.24
CA TRP A 270 -5.26 12.50 -14.49
C TRP A 270 -4.54 12.70 -13.15
N SER A 271 -4.36 11.62 -12.38
CA SER A 271 -3.63 11.63 -11.11
C SER A 271 -2.17 12.06 -11.28
N ASP A 272 -1.52 11.70 -12.39
CA ASP A 272 -0.17 12.14 -12.71
C ASP A 272 -0.08 13.66 -12.96
N LEU A 273 -1.06 14.20 -13.69
CA LEU A 273 -1.15 15.64 -13.96
C LEU A 273 -1.48 16.45 -12.70
N VAL A 274 -2.39 15.96 -11.85
CA VAL A 274 -2.71 16.56 -10.54
C VAL A 274 -1.45 16.66 -9.68
N GLU A 275 -0.72 15.56 -9.50
CA GLU A 275 0.51 15.55 -8.69
C GLU A 275 1.58 16.46 -9.28
N THR A 276 1.74 16.46 -10.62
CA THR A 276 2.66 17.41 -11.30
C THR A 276 2.36 18.86 -10.92
N ARG A 277 1.08 19.24 -10.94
CA ARG A 277 0.65 20.61 -10.63
C ARG A 277 0.86 20.93 -9.16
N LEU A 278 0.52 20.00 -8.27
CA LEU A 278 0.73 20.15 -6.83
C LEU A 278 2.20 20.42 -6.51
N VAL A 279 3.09 19.54 -7.00
CA VAL A 279 4.54 19.65 -6.83
C VAL A 279 5.08 20.96 -7.42
N ARG A 280 4.62 21.38 -8.60
CA ARG A 280 5.06 22.64 -9.22
C ARG A 280 4.68 23.86 -8.39
N ILE A 281 3.43 23.90 -7.91
CA ILE A 281 2.92 24.98 -7.06
C ILE A 281 3.76 25.10 -5.81
N ILE A 282 3.98 24.02 -5.05
CA ILE A 282 4.76 24.06 -3.80
C ILE A 282 6.26 24.26 -4.00
N ALA A 283 6.87 23.63 -5.01
CA ALA A 283 8.30 23.76 -5.28
C ALA A 283 8.73 25.21 -5.56
N SER A 284 7.85 26.04 -6.12
CA SER A 284 8.17 27.45 -6.38
C SER A 284 8.36 28.28 -5.10
N ALA A 285 8.15 27.73 -3.90
CA ALA A 285 8.44 28.40 -2.62
C ALA A 285 9.95 28.59 -2.39
N ALA A 286 10.79 27.81 -3.07
CA ALA A 286 12.24 27.98 -3.05
C ALA A 286 12.67 29.29 -3.74
N SER A 287 12.02 29.65 -4.85
CA SER A 287 12.29 30.89 -5.60
C SER A 287 11.45 32.08 -5.14
N HIS A 288 10.20 31.83 -4.75
CA HIS A 288 9.21 32.84 -4.36
C HIS A 288 8.57 32.46 -3.02
N PRO A 289 9.27 32.61 -1.88
CA PRO A 289 8.70 32.33 -0.56
C PRO A 289 7.56 33.31 -0.24
N CYS A 290 6.61 32.87 0.57
CA CYS A 290 5.51 33.67 1.10
C CYS A 290 5.32 33.41 2.60
N THR A 291 4.35 34.10 3.21
CA THR A 291 4.05 33.95 4.65
C THR A 291 3.71 32.52 5.06
N ALA A 292 3.07 31.76 4.17
CA ALA A 292 2.69 30.37 4.42
C ALA A 292 3.77 29.35 4.06
N TYR A 293 4.68 29.65 3.11
CA TYR A 293 5.74 28.69 2.74
C TYR A 293 7.07 29.31 2.35
N ALA A 294 8.13 28.61 2.73
CA ALA A 294 9.48 28.81 2.24
C ALA A 294 10.02 27.50 1.68
N GLY A 295 10.97 27.56 0.73
CA GLY A 295 11.62 26.37 0.19
C GLY A 295 13.12 26.33 0.46
N GLN A 296 13.66 25.13 0.57
CA GLN A 296 15.10 24.90 0.52
C GLN A 296 15.60 25.20 -0.91
N LYS A 297 16.54 26.13 -1.06
CA LYS A 297 17.10 26.54 -2.36
C LYS A 297 18.17 25.59 -2.88
N THR A 298 19.05 25.14 -1.98
CA THR A 298 20.18 24.26 -2.25
C THR A 298 20.41 23.37 -1.03
N LEU A 299 21.18 22.30 -1.19
CA LEU A 299 21.62 21.48 -0.05
C LEU A 299 22.30 22.36 1.00
N GLY A 300 21.95 22.15 2.27
CA GLY A 300 22.47 22.91 3.42
C GLY A 300 21.90 24.33 3.59
N HIS A 301 21.13 24.86 2.64
CA HIS A 301 20.41 26.13 2.84
C HIS A 301 19.22 25.89 3.78
N ARG A 302 19.32 26.44 4.99
CA ARG A 302 18.31 26.27 6.04
C ARG A 302 17.77 27.62 6.53
N PRO A 303 16.75 28.19 5.88
CA PRO A 303 16.13 29.42 6.36
C PRO A 303 15.46 29.20 7.71
N GLU A 304 15.30 30.27 8.50
CA GLU A 304 14.51 30.25 9.72
C GLU A 304 13.02 30.47 9.41
N PRO A 305 12.10 29.84 10.18
CA PRO A 305 10.67 30.07 10.00
C PRO A 305 10.28 31.47 10.46
N THR A 306 9.38 32.11 9.73
CA THR A 306 8.79 33.40 10.11
C THR A 306 7.56 33.25 11.02
N SER A 307 6.97 32.05 11.06
CA SER A 307 5.91 31.67 11.99
C SER A 307 5.90 30.15 12.19
N LEU A 308 5.26 29.67 13.26
CA LEU A 308 5.09 28.22 13.50
C LEU A 308 4.17 27.56 12.47
N GLU A 309 3.33 28.34 11.81
CA GLU A 309 2.40 27.89 10.76
C GLU A 309 3.02 27.92 9.37
N GLN A 310 4.24 28.42 9.22
CA GLN A 310 4.93 28.42 7.93
C GLN A 310 5.47 27.02 7.63
N THR A 311 5.27 26.56 6.40
CA THR A 311 5.72 25.26 5.91
C THR A 311 7.05 25.38 5.17
N ILE A 312 8.03 24.53 5.53
CA ILE A 312 9.26 24.37 4.74
C ILE A 312 9.05 23.29 3.67
N VAL A 313 9.29 23.66 2.41
CA VAL A 313 9.26 22.76 1.27
C VAL A 313 10.67 22.23 1.02
N VAL A 314 10.82 20.91 1.01
CA VAL A 314 12.11 20.22 0.79
C VAL A 314 11.97 19.26 -0.38
N ASP A 315 12.73 19.52 -1.45
CA ASP A 315 12.86 18.57 -2.56
C ASP A 315 13.78 17.42 -2.14
N ALA A 316 13.26 16.20 -2.19
CA ALA A 316 13.98 15.02 -1.73
C ALA A 316 15.10 14.60 -2.69
N ARG A 317 14.95 14.84 -4.00
CA ARG A 317 15.85 14.31 -5.06
C ARG A 317 17.34 14.58 -4.85
N PRO A 318 17.78 15.75 -4.35
CA PRO A 318 19.21 16.00 -4.14
C PRO A 318 19.81 15.26 -2.93
N HIS A 319 18.98 14.68 -2.06
CA HIS A 319 19.42 14.02 -0.83
C HIS A 319 19.65 12.52 -1.05
N PRO A 320 20.68 11.93 -0.42
CA PRO A 320 20.81 10.48 -0.33
C PRO A 320 19.60 9.83 0.36
N ILE A 321 19.28 8.60 -0.06
CA ILE A 321 18.19 7.78 0.49
C ILE A 321 18.38 7.51 2.00
N GLU A 322 19.63 7.37 2.45
CA GLU A 322 20.01 7.11 3.84
C GLU A 322 21.42 7.63 4.15
N GLY A 323 21.86 7.50 5.41
CA GLY A 323 23.17 7.93 5.87
C GLY A 323 23.17 9.33 6.53
N THR A 324 24.37 9.85 6.82
CA THR A 324 24.55 11.07 7.62
C THR A 324 24.11 12.35 6.93
N GLU A 325 24.09 12.34 5.59
CA GLU A 325 23.65 13.46 4.74
C GLU A 325 22.24 13.27 4.17
N SER A 326 21.50 12.27 4.68
CA SER A 326 20.17 11.93 4.17
C SER A 326 19.12 13.01 4.42
N LEU A 327 18.05 12.93 3.62
CA LEU A 327 16.85 13.75 3.77
C LEU A 327 16.33 13.76 5.22
N ALA A 328 16.27 12.59 5.87
CA ALA A 328 15.81 12.48 7.26
C ALA A 328 16.63 13.36 8.22
N ARG A 329 17.95 13.41 8.05
CA ARG A 329 18.84 14.25 8.87
C ARG A 329 18.66 15.73 8.58
N GLU A 330 18.36 16.09 7.34
CA GLU A 330 18.05 17.46 6.96
C GLU A 330 16.73 17.94 7.61
N LEU A 331 15.69 17.11 7.60
CA LEU A 331 14.41 17.43 8.26
C LEU A 331 14.58 17.65 9.77
N VAL A 332 15.40 16.82 10.44
CA VAL A 332 15.76 17.03 11.85
C VAL A 332 16.51 18.35 12.06
N ALA A 333 17.39 18.73 11.13
CA ALA A 333 18.12 20.00 11.22
C ALA A 333 17.16 21.19 11.10
N PHE A 334 16.20 21.14 10.18
CA PHE A 334 15.13 22.14 10.08
C PHE A 334 14.27 22.19 11.34
N HIS A 335 13.88 21.05 11.92
CA HIS A 335 13.12 21.03 13.15
C HIS A 335 13.85 21.74 14.31
N ARG A 336 15.16 21.55 14.42
CA ARG A 336 16.00 22.23 15.43
C ARG A 336 16.07 23.75 15.24
N LEU A 337 15.82 24.25 14.03
CA LEU A 337 15.69 25.67 13.73
C LEU A 337 14.28 26.22 14.02
N GLY A 338 13.36 25.39 14.52
CA GLY A 338 12.02 25.78 14.92
C GLY A 338 10.93 25.46 13.91
N TRP A 339 11.25 24.85 12.76
CA TRP A 339 10.22 24.42 11.80
C TRP A 339 9.30 23.37 12.40
N ARG A 340 8.00 23.55 12.16
CA ARG A 340 6.92 22.67 12.63
C ARG A 340 6.09 22.07 11.51
N ARG A 341 6.04 22.69 10.33
CA ARG A 341 5.32 22.17 9.16
C ARG A 341 6.28 21.88 8.02
N PHE A 342 6.19 20.69 7.44
CA PHE A 342 7.09 20.21 6.40
C PHE A 342 6.30 19.69 5.21
N ALA A 343 6.69 20.08 4.00
CA ALA A 343 6.21 19.47 2.76
C ALA A 343 7.41 18.88 2.02
N VAL A 344 7.50 17.55 2.01
CA VAL A 344 8.58 16.80 1.36
C VAL A 344 8.09 16.33 -0.01
N ILE A 345 8.77 16.75 -1.07
CA ILE A 345 8.34 16.47 -2.45
C ILE A 345 9.33 15.61 -3.21
N ASN A 346 8.84 14.90 -4.23
CA ASN A 346 9.62 14.05 -5.14
C ASN A 346 10.40 12.93 -4.42
N CYS A 347 9.77 12.28 -3.44
CA CYS A 347 10.38 11.13 -2.79
C CYS A 347 10.56 9.94 -3.76
N ARG A 348 11.70 9.25 -3.67
CA ARG A 348 12.07 8.09 -4.51
C ARG A 348 12.65 6.95 -3.65
N GLY A 349 11.92 6.55 -2.61
CA GLY A 349 12.35 5.55 -1.64
C GLY A 349 13.22 6.09 -0.50
N HIS A 350 13.23 7.41 -0.24
CA HIS A 350 13.98 7.99 0.89
C HIS A 350 13.48 7.43 2.22
N ARG A 351 14.41 6.92 3.03
CA ARG A 351 14.11 6.19 4.27
C ARG A 351 14.09 7.13 5.47
N PHE A 352 13.49 6.67 6.56
CA PHE A 352 13.55 7.32 7.88
C PHE A 352 12.97 8.74 7.95
N ILE A 353 12.12 9.14 7.00
CA ILE A 353 11.43 10.44 7.04
C ILE A 353 10.60 10.52 8.34
N GLY A 354 10.75 11.61 9.10
CA GLY A 354 10.09 11.77 10.40
C GLY A 354 10.81 11.08 11.58
N ASN A 355 12.02 10.56 11.39
CA ASN A 355 12.75 9.90 12.47
C ASN A 355 13.76 10.85 13.12
N GLY A 356 14.01 10.67 14.42
CA GLY A 356 15.07 11.39 15.14
C GLY A 356 14.74 12.84 15.51
N PHE A 357 13.45 13.23 15.45
CA PHE A 357 12.97 14.55 15.89
C PHE A 357 13.06 14.73 17.42
N GLY A 358 13.21 13.63 18.17
CA GLY A 358 13.30 13.63 19.63
C GLY A 358 11.94 13.33 20.28
N PRO A 359 11.90 13.30 21.63
CA PRO A 359 10.67 13.03 22.37
C PRO A 359 9.71 14.23 22.31
N GLY A 360 8.40 13.97 22.38
CA GLY A 360 7.37 15.00 22.53
C GLY A 360 7.28 15.97 21.35
N CYS A 361 7.11 15.45 20.14
CA CYS A 361 7.05 16.22 18.89
C CYS A 361 5.62 16.64 18.49
N SER A 362 4.72 16.78 19.46
CA SER A 362 3.36 17.30 19.23
C SER A 362 3.37 18.68 18.57
N GLY A 363 2.44 18.88 17.64
CA GLY A 363 2.33 20.11 16.84
C GLY A 363 3.32 20.19 15.67
N VAL A 364 4.08 19.12 15.40
CA VAL A 364 4.84 18.97 14.14
C VAL A 364 4.00 18.20 13.13
N ARG A 365 3.93 18.69 11.90
CA ARG A 365 3.28 18.03 10.77
C ARG A 365 4.25 17.82 9.60
N ILE A 366 4.24 16.63 9.02
CA ILE A 366 5.02 16.29 7.82
C ILE A 366 4.09 15.72 6.75
N ASP A 367 4.00 16.40 5.61
CA ASP A 367 3.32 15.92 4.42
C ASP A 367 4.37 15.41 3.42
N VAL A 368 4.20 14.19 2.90
CA VAL A 368 5.17 13.50 2.05
C VAL A 368 4.51 13.15 0.70
N LEU A 369 5.10 13.65 -0.38
CA LEU A 369 4.70 13.43 -1.77
C LEU A 369 5.76 12.62 -2.54
N GLY A 370 5.29 11.70 -3.37
CA GLY A 370 6.10 10.70 -4.08
C GLY A 370 6.19 9.39 -3.31
N ALA A 371 7.21 8.58 -3.58
CA ALA A 371 7.42 7.28 -2.98
C ALA A 371 8.28 7.38 -1.70
N ALA A 372 7.69 7.21 -0.51
CA ALA A 372 8.46 7.12 0.74
C ALA A 372 9.07 5.73 0.89
N GLY A 373 10.30 5.68 1.41
CA GLY A 373 10.99 4.44 1.71
C GLY A 373 10.66 3.88 3.10
N ASP A 374 11.39 2.85 3.50
CA ASP A 374 11.21 2.20 4.79
C ASP A 374 11.27 3.18 5.99
N TYR A 375 10.62 2.77 7.07
CA TYR A 375 10.72 3.41 8.40
C TYR A 375 10.17 4.85 8.44
N LEU A 376 9.27 5.23 7.54
CA LEU A 376 8.52 6.49 7.66
C LEU A 376 7.85 6.58 9.03
N GLY A 377 8.11 7.67 9.76
CA GLY A 377 7.53 7.93 11.07
C GLY A 377 7.93 6.95 12.17
N SER A 378 9.03 6.21 11.99
CA SER A 378 9.52 5.29 13.03
C SER A 378 10.06 6.06 14.25
N GLY A 379 9.63 5.63 15.43
CA GLY A 379 9.91 6.31 16.69
C GLY A 379 9.16 7.65 16.84
N ASN A 380 8.10 7.88 16.06
CA ASN A 380 7.28 9.09 16.19
C ASN A 380 6.63 9.16 17.60
N ASP A 381 6.81 10.30 18.26
CA ASP A 381 6.37 10.60 19.63
C ASP A 381 5.56 11.92 19.68
N GLY A 382 4.59 12.05 18.76
CA GLY A 382 3.58 13.11 18.79
C GLY A 382 3.28 13.81 17.46
N MET A 383 4.02 13.55 16.38
CA MET A 383 3.80 14.21 15.08
C MET A 383 2.57 13.69 14.36
N GLU A 384 2.03 14.56 13.51
CA GLU A 384 1.08 14.22 12.45
C GLU A 384 1.86 14.02 11.14
N ILE A 385 1.77 12.83 10.53
CA ILE A 385 2.47 12.54 9.28
C ILE A 385 1.46 12.05 8.25
N HIS A 386 1.42 12.72 7.10
CA HIS A 386 0.60 12.34 5.95
C HIS A 386 1.49 11.84 4.82
N MET A 387 1.19 10.63 4.33
CA MET A 387 1.79 10.05 3.14
C MET A 387 0.78 10.10 2.00
N HIS A 388 1.01 10.98 1.02
CA HIS A 388 0.16 11.17 -0.15
C HIS A 388 0.47 10.12 -1.22
N GLY A 389 0.09 8.88 -0.94
CA GLY A 389 0.36 7.72 -1.78
C GLY A 389 0.70 6.49 -0.95
N ASN A 390 1.52 5.61 -1.53
CA ASN A 390 1.86 4.32 -0.94
C ASN A 390 3.15 4.39 -0.13
N GLY A 391 3.19 3.64 0.96
CA GLY A 391 4.37 3.50 1.82
C GLY A 391 5.06 2.14 1.69
N GLN A 392 6.37 2.09 1.95
CA GLN A 392 7.14 0.84 2.03
C GLN A 392 6.98 0.13 3.39
N ASP A 393 7.98 -0.66 3.77
CA ASP A 393 7.98 -1.52 4.93
C ASP A 393 8.31 -0.74 6.21
N GLN A 394 7.93 -1.31 7.34
CA GLN A 394 8.31 -0.87 8.69
C GLN A 394 7.94 0.58 9.02
N ILE A 395 6.98 1.13 8.29
CA ILE A 395 6.34 2.41 8.61
C ILE A 395 5.74 2.34 10.00
N ALA A 396 5.82 3.43 10.76
CA ALA A 396 5.35 3.51 12.15
C ALA A 396 6.01 2.52 13.11
N GLN A 397 7.19 1.97 12.78
CA GLN A 397 7.90 1.13 13.73
C GLN A 397 8.11 1.89 15.05
N ILE A 398 7.85 1.23 16.18
CA ILE A 398 7.92 1.78 17.53
C ILE A 398 7.19 3.12 17.70
N HIS A 399 6.13 3.37 16.92
CA HIS A 399 5.30 4.57 17.01
C HIS A 399 4.68 4.68 18.40
N LYS A 400 4.95 5.78 19.09
CA LYS A 400 4.56 5.99 20.49
C LYS A 400 3.29 6.81 20.64
N SER A 401 3.18 7.89 19.88
CA SER A 401 2.00 8.77 19.87
C SER A 401 2.02 9.68 18.65
N GLY A 402 0.92 10.37 18.41
CA GLY A 402 0.72 11.19 17.22
C GLY A 402 -0.30 10.53 16.28
N GLU A 403 -0.30 10.97 15.03
CA GLU A 403 -1.19 10.48 14.01
C GLU A 403 -0.42 10.22 12.71
N LEU A 404 -0.65 9.07 12.08
CA LEU A 404 -0.04 8.70 10.82
C LEU A 404 -1.13 8.31 9.82
N VAL A 405 -1.18 9.00 8.69
CA VAL A 405 -2.22 8.84 7.67
C VAL A 405 -1.57 8.47 6.34
N ILE A 406 -1.95 7.33 5.78
CA ILE A 406 -1.45 6.84 4.49
C ILE A 406 -2.61 6.82 3.48
N HIS A 407 -2.48 7.62 2.42
CA HIS A 407 -3.49 7.76 1.36
C HIS A 407 -3.38 6.67 0.25
N GLY A 408 -2.69 5.58 0.54
CA GLY A 408 -2.49 4.41 -0.32
C GLY A 408 -2.29 3.13 0.49
N ASP A 409 -1.58 2.17 -0.09
CA ASP A 409 -1.17 0.91 0.51
C ASP A 409 0.12 1.03 1.34
N VAL A 410 0.37 0.07 2.23
CA VAL A 410 1.60 -0.03 3.03
C VAL A 410 2.26 -1.40 2.92
N GLY A 411 3.58 -1.41 3.05
CA GLY A 411 4.40 -2.62 3.00
C GLY A 411 4.36 -3.47 4.29
N GLN A 412 5.35 -4.34 4.40
CA GLN A 412 5.50 -5.34 5.47
C GLN A 412 5.74 -4.68 6.83
N CYS A 413 5.32 -5.37 7.90
CA CYS A 413 5.63 -4.97 9.27
C CYS A 413 5.20 -3.53 9.63
N TYR A 414 4.11 -3.04 9.02
CA TYR A 414 3.54 -1.74 9.38
C TYR A 414 3.21 -1.70 10.87
N GLY A 415 3.69 -0.68 11.58
CA GLY A 415 3.47 -0.52 13.02
C GLY A 415 4.22 -1.53 13.88
N TYR A 416 5.32 -2.13 13.40
CA TYR A 416 6.15 -3.04 14.19
C TYR A 416 6.47 -2.44 15.58
N GLY A 417 6.11 -3.12 16.66
CA GLY A 417 6.45 -2.68 18.02
C GLY A 417 5.83 -1.34 18.42
N SER A 418 4.76 -0.89 17.75
CA SER A 418 4.03 0.33 18.12
C SER A 418 3.55 0.28 19.57
N LYS A 419 3.55 1.43 20.23
CA LYS A 419 3.20 1.59 21.65
C LYS A 419 1.91 2.38 21.86
N GLY A 420 1.49 3.18 20.88
CA GLY A 420 0.37 4.10 21.00
C GLY A 420 0.13 4.89 19.72
N GLY A 421 -0.75 5.90 19.78
CA GLY A 421 -1.08 6.78 18.65
C GLY A 421 -2.19 6.25 17.74
N LEU A 422 -2.52 7.06 16.73
CA LEU A 422 -3.55 6.79 15.74
C LEU A 422 -2.89 6.55 14.37
N MET A 423 -3.31 5.48 13.69
CA MET A 423 -2.79 5.09 12.39
C MET A 423 -3.96 4.80 11.45
N PHE A 424 -3.88 5.34 10.23
CA PHE A 424 -4.94 5.24 9.23
C PHE A 424 -4.35 4.87 7.86
N VAL A 425 -4.88 3.83 7.23
CA VAL A 425 -4.47 3.37 5.90
C VAL A 425 -5.69 3.32 4.98
N LEU A 426 -5.64 4.05 3.87
CA LEU A 426 -6.71 4.05 2.86
C LEU A 426 -6.78 2.72 2.12
N GLY A 427 -5.62 2.17 1.77
CA GLY A 427 -5.51 0.93 1.02
C GLY A 427 -5.33 -0.30 1.90
N ASN A 428 -4.50 -1.21 1.41
CA ASN A 428 -4.16 -2.47 2.02
C ASN A 428 -2.85 -2.38 2.80
N ALA A 429 -2.66 -3.30 3.74
CA ALA A 429 -1.37 -3.58 4.35
C ALA A 429 -0.82 -4.92 3.84
N ALA A 430 0.50 -5.05 3.73
CA ALA A 430 1.13 -6.32 3.40
C ALA A 430 1.14 -7.28 4.62
N GLY A 431 2.18 -8.11 4.76
CA GLY A 431 2.29 -9.08 5.86
C GLY A 431 2.73 -8.46 7.19
N ARG A 432 2.32 -9.13 8.29
CA ARG A 432 2.68 -8.80 9.68
C ARG A 432 2.36 -7.38 10.17
N PRO A 433 1.23 -6.73 9.79
CA PRO A 433 0.91 -5.44 10.40
C PRO A 433 0.73 -5.59 11.92
N MET A 434 1.19 -4.61 12.68
CA MET A 434 1.10 -4.51 14.13
C MET A 434 1.88 -5.59 14.91
N ILE A 435 2.80 -6.30 14.27
CA ILE A 435 3.63 -7.31 14.94
C ILE A 435 4.34 -6.73 16.17
N ASN A 436 4.36 -7.46 17.29
CA ASN A 436 5.01 -7.08 18.56
C ASN A 436 4.51 -5.77 19.18
N SER A 437 3.38 -5.22 18.75
CA SER A 437 2.89 -3.97 19.30
C SER A 437 2.30 -4.15 20.71
N VAL A 438 2.44 -3.10 21.52
CA VAL A 438 2.09 -3.08 22.95
C VAL A 438 1.36 -1.78 23.30
N GLY A 439 0.80 -1.67 24.49
CA GLY A 439 0.22 -0.40 24.95
C GLY A 439 -1.11 -0.07 24.27
N SER A 440 -1.25 1.13 23.70
CA SER A 440 -2.54 1.65 23.21
C SER A 440 -2.59 2.06 21.72
N PRO A 441 -1.92 1.38 20.77
CA PRO A 441 -1.97 1.76 19.37
C PRO A 441 -3.35 1.48 18.77
N ARG A 442 -3.83 2.37 17.91
CA ARG A 442 -5.11 2.21 17.20
C ARG A 442 -4.87 2.32 15.70
N LEU A 443 -5.25 1.29 14.97
CA LEU A 443 -5.07 1.23 13.52
C LEU A 443 -6.41 1.02 12.81
N VAL A 444 -6.65 1.77 11.73
CA VAL A 444 -7.69 1.46 10.74
C VAL A 444 -7.04 1.13 9.40
N ILE A 445 -7.38 -0.04 8.85
CA ILE A 445 -7.07 -0.46 7.48
C ILE A 445 -8.39 -0.49 6.72
N ASN A 446 -8.57 0.38 5.72
CA ASN A 446 -9.81 0.40 4.95
C ASN A 446 -9.88 -0.72 3.91
N GLY A 447 -8.75 -1.08 3.32
CA GLY A 447 -8.60 -2.29 2.52
C GLY A 447 -8.53 -3.55 3.37
N THR A 448 -7.57 -4.40 3.09
CA THR A 448 -7.28 -5.63 3.84
C THR A 448 -5.80 -5.71 4.25
N ALA A 449 -5.44 -6.75 4.99
CA ALA A 449 -4.06 -7.16 5.22
C ALA A 449 -3.77 -8.54 4.58
N LEU A 450 -2.48 -8.86 4.41
CA LEU A 450 -2.00 -10.22 4.17
C LEU A 450 -1.84 -10.96 5.51
N ASP A 451 -1.00 -12.00 5.56
CA ASP A 451 -0.88 -12.90 6.72
C ASP A 451 -0.30 -12.23 7.97
N TYR A 452 -0.54 -12.85 9.12
CA TYR A 452 0.05 -12.51 10.43
C TYR A 452 -0.33 -11.12 10.97
N LEU A 453 -1.50 -10.60 10.60
CA LEU A 453 -2.02 -9.39 11.23
C LEU A 453 -2.13 -9.58 12.76
N ALA A 454 -1.53 -8.63 13.48
CA ALA A 454 -1.43 -8.61 14.93
C ALA A 454 -0.70 -9.84 15.53
N GLU A 455 0.36 -10.34 14.87
CA GLU A 455 1.24 -11.34 15.48
C GLU A 455 1.95 -10.79 16.73
N SER A 456 1.99 -11.55 17.82
CA SER A 456 2.57 -11.15 19.11
C SER A 456 2.02 -9.80 19.59
N PHE A 457 0.73 -9.54 19.39
CA PHE A 457 0.08 -8.32 19.86
C PHE A 457 -0.15 -8.40 21.36
N MET A 458 0.40 -7.45 22.11
CA MET A 458 0.39 -7.41 23.57
C MET A 458 -0.17 -6.06 24.05
N ALA A 459 -1.22 -5.58 23.37
CA ALA A 459 -1.75 -4.24 23.56
C ALA A 459 -2.83 -4.14 24.65
N GLY A 460 -2.93 -5.10 25.58
CA GLY A 460 -3.91 -5.05 26.68
C GLY A 460 -5.38 -5.01 26.23
N ASP A 461 -6.32 -4.72 27.12
CA ASP A 461 -7.75 -4.71 26.78
C ASP A 461 -8.17 -3.35 26.20
N PRO A 462 -8.74 -3.27 24.97
CA PRO A 462 -9.22 -2.03 24.38
C PRO A 462 -10.20 -1.25 25.27
N LEU A 463 -11.04 -1.94 26.05
CA LEU A 463 -12.01 -1.32 26.96
C LEU A 463 -11.34 -0.68 28.19
N ASN A 464 -10.10 -1.03 28.45
CA ASN A 464 -9.26 -0.50 29.52
C ASN A 464 -8.07 0.30 28.98
N GLY A 465 -8.22 0.91 27.81
CA GLY A 465 -7.20 1.78 27.20
C GLY A 465 -6.12 1.04 26.40
N GLY A 466 -6.28 -0.26 26.17
CA GLY A 466 -5.44 -1.05 25.29
C GLY A 466 -5.60 -0.71 23.80
N GLY A 467 -4.73 -1.30 22.98
CA GLY A 467 -4.69 -1.11 21.54
C GLY A 467 -5.57 -2.08 20.75
N PHE A 468 -5.93 -1.69 19.53
CA PHE A 468 -6.76 -2.48 18.63
C PHE A 468 -6.53 -2.14 17.15
N VAL A 469 -7.01 -3.02 16.29
CA VAL A 469 -7.01 -2.84 14.84
C VAL A 469 -8.44 -2.93 14.31
N ILE A 470 -8.81 -2.07 13.37
CA ILE A 470 -10.05 -2.15 12.59
C ILE A 470 -9.67 -2.47 11.14
N VAL A 471 -10.34 -3.47 10.55
CA VAL A 471 -10.19 -3.81 9.12
C VAL A 471 -11.56 -3.74 8.45
N ASN A 472 -11.70 -2.88 7.43
CA ASN A 472 -12.99 -2.67 6.76
C ASN A 472 -13.20 -3.58 5.53
N GLY A 473 -12.13 -4.13 4.94
CA GLY A 473 -12.22 -5.07 3.82
C GLY A 473 -12.88 -4.46 2.58
N LEU A 474 -12.42 -3.28 2.16
CA LEU A 474 -13.02 -2.52 1.05
C LEU A 474 -12.05 -2.37 -0.13
N ARG A 475 -12.60 -2.14 -1.31
CA ARG A 475 -11.90 -1.59 -2.47
C ARG A 475 -12.73 -0.48 -3.10
N PHE A 476 -12.13 0.22 -4.05
CA PHE A 476 -12.83 1.21 -4.87
C PHE A 476 -12.99 0.68 -6.29
N ASP A 477 -14.11 0.99 -6.93
CA ASP A 477 -14.28 0.73 -8.37
C ASP A 477 -13.70 1.85 -9.24
N ASP A 478 -13.85 1.71 -10.56
CA ASP A 478 -13.39 2.68 -11.57
C ASP A 478 -13.99 4.08 -11.42
N LYS A 479 -15.06 4.22 -10.62
CA LYS A 479 -15.74 5.49 -10.32
C LYS A 479 -15.47 5.99 -8.92
N GLY A 480 -14.55 5.36 -8.20
CA GLY A 480 -14.23 5.69 -6.82
C GLY A 480 -15.32 5.35 -5.81
N ARG A 481 -16.26 4.45 -6.15
CA ARG A 481 -17.30 4.00 -5.22
C ARG A 481 -16.77 2.84 -4.37
N ILE A 482 -17.21 2.80 -3.11
CA ILE A 482 -16.85 1.73 -2.18
C ILE A 482 -17.49 0.41 -2.63
N VAL A 483 -16.67 -0.63 -2.74
CA VAL A 483 -17.08 -2.00 -3.00
C VAL A 483 -16.50 -2.90 -1.91
N PRO A 484 -17.33 -3.62 -1.13
CA PRO A 484 -16.84 -4.62 -0.19
C PRO A 484 -16.06 -5.72 -0.91
N LEU A 485 -14.97 -6.18 -0.30
CA LEU A 485 -14.30 -7.41 -0.71
C LEU A 485 -15.20 -8.61 -0.41
N GLU A 486 -15.14 -9.63 -1.26
CA GLU A 486 -15.86 -10.88 -1.02
C GLU A 486 -15.37 -11.57 0.25
N THR A 487 -14.04 -11.59 0.42
CA THR A 487 -13.36 -12.04 1.63
C THR A 487 -12.68 -10.81 2.27
N PRO A 488 -13.20 -10.27 3.38
CA PRO A 488 -12.68 -9.02 3.95
C PRO A 488 -11.26 -9.14 4.52
N TYR A 489 -10.79 -10.36 4.78
CA TYR A 489 -9.41 -10.68 5.10
C TYR A 489 -9.00 -12.01 4.44
N PRO A 490 -8.17 -11.99 3.38
CA PRO A 490 -7.73 -13.20 2.69
C PRO A 490 -6.52 -13.87 3.34
N GLY A 491 -5.89 -13.23 4.33
CA GLY A 491 -4.72 -13.79 5.00
C GLY A 491 -5.06 -14.90 6.01
N SER A 492 -4.01 -15.44 6.63
CA SER A 492 -4.08 -16.42 7.71
C SER A 492 -3.33 -15.94 8.97
N ASN A 493 -3.29 -16.80 10.00
CA ASN A 493 -2.52 -16.61 11.22
C ASN A 493 -2.82 -15.33 12.03
N LEU A 494 -4.08 -14.89 12.05
CA LEU A 494 -4.52 -13.76 12.89
C LEU A 494 -4.23 -14.03 14.36
N PHE A 495 -3.63 -13.06 15.03
CA PHE A 495 -3.28 -13.12 16.47
C PHE A 495 -2.29 -14.20 16.89
N SER A 496 -1.49 -14.75 15.97
CA SER A 496 -0.40 -15.68 16.33
C SER A 496 0.41 -15.14 17.51
N LEU A 497 0.56 -15.92 18.58
CA LEU A 497 1.31 -15.57 19.80
C LEU A 497 0.84 -14.32 20.56
N SER A 498 -0.38 -13.85 20.33
CA SER A 498 -0.89 -12.63 20.97
C SER A 498 -1.39 -12.85 22.40
N SER A 499 -1.24 -11.84 23.24
CA SER A 499 -1.65 -11.86 24.65
C SER A 499 -2.54 -10.69 25.06
N GLY A 500 -2.74 -9.69 24.19
CA GLY A 500 -3.68 -8.60 24.41
C GLY A 500 -4.09 -7.90 23.11
N GLY A 501 -5.13 -7.08 23.21
CA GLY A 501 -5.71 -6.28 22.13
C GLY A 501 -6.99 -6.88 21.55
N ALA A 502 -7.54 -6.22 20.53
CA ALA A 502 -8.63 -6.75 19.73
C ALA A 502 -8.49 -6.37 18.25
N ILE A 503 -9.08 -7.20 17.39
CA ILE A 503 -9.35 -6.86 15.99
C ILE A 503 -10.86 -6.70 15.83
N TYR A 504 -11.29 -5.61 15.22
CA TYR A 504 -12.65 -5.37 14.79
C TYR A 504 -12.71 -5.51 13.27
N MET A 505 -13.23 -6.65 12.81
CA MET A 505 -13.31 -6.99 11.40
C MET A 505 -14.71 -6.66 10.88
N ARG A 506 -14.80 -5.88 9.81
CA ARG A 506 -16.05 -5.70 9.06
C ARG A 506 -16.33 -6.97 8.26
N ASP A 507 -17.17 -7.85 8.80
CA ASP A 507 -17.49 -9.17 8.23
C ASP A 507 -18.99 -9.47 8.37
N PRO A 508 -19.85 -8.72 7.64
CA PRO A 508 -21.31 -8.80 7.79
C PRO A 508 -21.93 -10.10 7.30
N TYR A 509 -21.14 -10.98 6.66
CA TYR A 509 -21.58 -12.28 6.14
C TYR A 509 -20.86 -13.45 6.80
N GLU A 510 -20.15 -13.21 7.91
CA GLU A 510 -19.42 -14.22 8.67
C GLU A 510 -18.48 -15.08 7.81
N ARG A 511 -17.78 -14.45 6.86
CA ARG A 511 -16.88 -15.12 5.92
C ARG A 511 -15.60 -15.59 6.61
N LEU A 512 -15.11 -14.87 7.62
CA LEU A 512 -13.93 -15.31 8.35
C LEU A 512 -14.27 -16.49 9.24
N SER A 513 -13.39 -17.49 9.22
CA SER A 513 -13.53 -18.69 10.04
C SER A 513 -12.39 -18.85 11.04
N SER A 514 -12.55 -19.75 12.01
CA SER A 514 -11.54 -20.02 13.03
C SER A 514 -10.23 -20.58 12.47
N SER A 515 -10.21 -21.12 11.23
CA SER A 515 -8.98 -21.62 10.61
C SER A 515 -8.00 -20.51 10.23
N GLN A 516 -8.46 -19.26 10.12
CA GLN A 516 -7.61 -18.10 9.89
C GLN A 516 -7.04 -17.51 11.19
N LEU A 517 -7.52 -17.99 12.35
CA LEU A 517 -7.06 -17.56 13.66
C LEU A 517 -5.94 -18.49 14.14
N ASN A 518 -4.89 -17.92 14.71
CA ASN A 518 -3.83 -18.65 15.39
C ASN A 518 -3.69 -18.07 16.80
N GLY A 519 -4.43 -18.61 17.77
CA GLY A 519 -4.44 -18.06 19.13
C GLY A 519 -5.42 -16.91 19.35
N GLY A 520 -6.36 -16.68 18.42
CA GLY A 520 -7.51 -15.78 18.59
C GLY A 520 -8.85 -16.53 18.68
N GLU A 521 -9.88 -15.86 19.20
CA GLU A 521 -11.27 -16.32 19.21
C GLU A 521 -12.24 -15.19 18.84
N PHE A 522 -13.33 -15.54 18.17
CA PHE A 522 -14.44 -14.61 17.93
C PHE A 522 -15.23 -14.40 19.21
N THR A 523 -15.61 -13.14 19.46
CA THR A 523 -16.46 -12.75 20.58
C THR A 523 -17.52 -11.75 20.12
N GLU A 524 -18.55 -11.56 20.94
CA GLU A 524 -19.59 -10.58 20.64
C GLU A 524 -19.04 -9.15 20.70
N LEU A 525 -19.42 -8.32 19.73
CA LEU A 525 -19.20 -6.89 19.76
C LEU A 525 -20.22 -6.26 20.72
N THR A 526 -19.74 -5.57 21.76
CA THR A 526 -20.60 -4.91 22.75
C THR A 526 -20.76 -3.42 22.47
N GLU A 527 -21.72 -2.77 23.12
CA GLU A 527 -21.86 -1.31 23.07
C GLU A 527 -20.60 -0.58 23.57
N ALA A 528 -19.91 -1.15 24.56
CA ALA A 528 -18.66 -0.60 25.08
C ALA A 528 -17.53 -0.68 24.04
N ASP A 529 -17.50 -1.75 23.24
CA ASP A 529 -16.56 -1.85 22.12
C ASP A 529 -16.86 -0.80 21.05
N TRP A 530 -18.14 -0.62 20.70
CA TRP A 530 -18.56 0.40 19.73
C TRP A 530 -18.15 1.81 20.18
N ALA A 531 -18.36 2.15 21.46
CA ALA A 531 -17.98 3.44 22.03
C ALA A 531 -16.47 3.74 21.92
N VAL A 532 -15.62 2.70 21.80
CA VAL A 532 -14.17 2.84 21.61
C VAL A 532 -13.80 3.00 20.13
N ILE A 533 -14.48 2.29 19.22
CA ILE A 533 -14.11 2.27 17.80
C ILE A 533 -14.79 3.34 16.95
N GLU A 534 -16.01 3.77 17.31
CA GLU A 534 -16.77 4.77 16.57
C GLU A 534 -16.00 6.10 16.40
N PRO A 535 -15.37 6.68 17.45
CA PRO A 535 -14.60 7.90 17.28
C PRO A 535 -13.40 7.75 16.32
N VAL A 536 -12.82 6.55 16.26
CA VAL A 536 -11.71 6.25 15.34
C VAL A 536 -12.20 6.11 13.90
N LEU A 537 -13.37 5.51 13.68
CA LEU A 537 -14.02 5.46 12.37
C LEU A 537 -14.46 6.85 11.87
N LEU A 538 -14.95 7.71 12.77
CA LEU A 538 -15.26 9.11 12.43
C LEU A 538 -13.99 9.90 12.07
N ARG A 539 -12.86 9.63 12.73
CA ARG A 539 -11.58 10.22 12.33
C ARG A 539 -11.12 9.70 10.96
N ASN A 540 -11.34 8.43 10.67
CA ASN A 540 -11.08 7.82 9.37
C ASN A 540 -11.91 8.48 8.24
N GLU A 541 -13.17 8.82 8.49
CA GLU A 541 -14.03 9.57 7.55
C GLU A 541 -13.41 10.93 7.19
N VAL A 542 -12.89 11.68 8.16
CA VAL A 542 -12.21 12.97 7.91
C VAL A 542 -11.04 12.80 6.95
N HIS A 543 -10.23 11.74 7.11
CA HIS A 543 -9.05 11.50 6.28
C HIS A 543 -9.39 11.00 4.87
N PHE A 544 -10.43 10.16 4.72
CA PHE A 544 -10.62 9.36 3.51
C PHE A 544 -11.99 9.51 2.82
N ASP A 545 -12.96 10.20 3.42
CA ASP A 545 -14.32 10.39 2.89
C ASP A 545 -15.11 9.07 2.83
N ILE A 546 -14.69 8.12 3.64
CA ILE A 546 -15.40 6.87 3.85
C ILE A 546 -16.36 7.12 5.00
N ALA A 547 -17.61 7.46 4.67
CA ALA A 547 -18.59 7.78 5.69
C ALA A 547 -18.83 6.57 6.60
N LEU A 548 -18.99 6.82 7.91
CA LEU A 548 -19.38 5.77 8.85
C LEU A 548 -20.66 5.06 8.41
N GLU A 549 -21.58 5.80 7.80
CA GLU A 549 -22.81 5.24 7.24
C GLU A 549 -22.51 4.21 6.14
N ASP A 550 -21.58 4.49 5.22
CA ASP A 550 -21.21 3.57 4.14
C ASP A 550 -20.61 2.26 4.68
N LEU A 551 -19.88 2.34 5.79
CA LEU A 551 -19.36 1.15 6.48
C LEU A 551 -20.50 0.28 7.04
N LEU A 552 -21.60 0.88 7.50
CA LEU A 552 -22.76 0.19 8.06
C LEU A 552 -23.80 -0.24 7.02
N MET A 553 -23.61 0.13 5.75
CA MET A 553 -24.48 -0.30 4.64
C MET A 553 -24.09 -1.71 4.15
N VAL A 554 -25.04 -2.65 4.23
CA VAL A 554 -24.89 -4.03 3.77
C VAL A 554 -26.07 -4.39 2.87
N GLY A 555 -25.78 -4.74 1.61
CA GLY A 555 -26.82 -5.06 0.63
C GLY A 555 -27.79 -3.89 0.36
N GLY A 556 -27.29 -2.64 0.46
CA GLY A 556 -28.10 -1.43 0.27
C GLY A 556 -28.99 -1.07 1.46
N GLN A 557 -28.84 -1.73 2.60
CA GLN A 557 -29.59 -1.43 3.83
C GLN A 557 -28.62 -1.11 4.97
N ARG A 558 -28.97 -0.10 5.77
CA ARG A 558 -28.26 0.21 7.00
C ARG A 558 -28.46 -0.95 7.99
N ARG A 559 -27.36 -1.44 8.54
CA ARG A 559 -27.35 -2.47 9.57
C ARG A 559 -26.84 -1.92 10.90
N SER A 560 -27.12 -2.66 11.97
CA SER A 560 -26.51 -2.39 13.27
C SER A 560 -25.01 -2.66 13.19
N PRO A 561 -24.15 -1.87 13.86
CA PRO A 561 -22.72 -2.19 13.93
C PRO A 561 -22.44 -3.59 14.47
N TYR A 562 -23.30 -4.09 15.38
CA TYR A 562 -23.21 -5.44 15.96
C TYR A 562 -23.48 -6.57 14.95
N ASP A 563 -24.11 -6.26 13.81
CA ASP A 563 -24.35 -7.20 12.70
C ASP A 563 -23.30 -7.06 11.58
N VAL A 564 -22.45 -6.03 11.67
CA VAL A 564 -21.48 -5.66 10.62
C VAL A 564 -20.06 -5.98 11.02
N TYR A 565 -19.71 -5.70 12.28
CA TYR A 565 -18.37 -5.90 12.82
C TYR A 565 -18.33 -7.10 13.77
N ARG A 566 -17.33 -7.95 13.58
CA ARG A 566 -17.00 -9.06 14.46
C ARG A 566 -15.76 -8.74 15.25
N LYS A 567 -15.78 -9.05 16.55
CA LYS A 567 -14.65 -8.85 17.45
C LYS A 567 -13.84 -10.13 17.54
N ILE A 568 -12.53 -10.01 17.39
CA ILE A 568 -11.56 -11.08 17.62
C ILE A 568 -10.67 -10.63 18.77
N ILE A 569 -10.41 -11.53 19.73
CA ILE A 569 -9.48 -11.31 20.84
C ILE A 569 -8.52 -12.50 20.97
N PRO A 570 -7.33 -12.33 21.57
CA PRO A 570 -6.46 -13.45 21.87
C PRO A 570 -7.13 -14.41 22.88
N VAL A 571 -6.95 -15.71 22.65
CA VAL A 571 -7.40 -16.75 23.58
C VAL A 571 -6.64 -16.59 24.89
N LYS A 572 -7.35 -16.66 26.01
CA LYS A 572 -6.74 -16.66 27.35
C LYS A 572 -5.90 -17.92 27.54
N SER A 573 -4.62 -17.89 27.19
CA SER A 573 -3.68 -18.96 27.46
C SER A 573 -3.50 -19.15 28.97
N LYS A 574 -3.84 -20.34 29.48
CA LYS A 574 -3.55 -20.74 30.87
C LYS A 574 -2.04 -20.70 31.17
N THR A 575 -1.19 -20.79 30.16
CA THR A 575 0.28 -20.89 30.29
C THR A 575 0.94 -19.52 30.43
N LEU A 576 0.47 -18.49 29.70
CA LEU A 576 1.00 -17.12 29.79
C LEU A 576 0.71 -16.47 31.16
N HIS A 577 -0.41 -16.83 31.79
CA HIS A 577 -0.70 -16.40 33.17
C HIS A 577 0.21 -17.05 34.21
N ALA A 578 0.77 -18.24 33.96
CA ALA A 578 1.67 -18.88 34.90
C ALA A 578 2.99 -18.10 35.03
N GLU A 579 3.50 -17.51 33.94
CA GLU A 579 4.69 -16.64 33.96
C GLU A 579 4.38 -15.23 34.49
N ALA A 580 3.23 -14.65 34.14
CA ALA A 580 2.79 -13.36 34.69
C ALA A 580 2.52 -13.43 36.20
N ALA A 581 1.99 -14.55 36.70
CA ALA A 581 1.83 -14.81 38.12
C ALA A 581 3.17 -15.07 38.83
N TRP A 582 4.18 -15.59 38.12
CA TRP A 582 5.53 -15.77 38.67
C TRP A 582 6.30 -14.46 38.78
N ALA A 583 6.15 -13.55 37.80
CA ALA A 583 6.76 -12.23 37.81
C ALA A 583 6.17 -11.28 38.86
N GLY A 584 4.91 -11.46 39.25
CA GLY A 584 4.26 -10.71 40.35
C GLY A 584 4.66 -11.15 41.77
N HIS A 585 5.58 -12.11 41.91
CA HIS A 585 6.06 -12.62 43.20
C HIS A 585 7.55 -12.36 43.46
N GLN A 586 8.19 -11.45 42.71
CA GLN A 586 9.51 -10.91 43.05
C GLN A 586 9.39 -9.42 43.37
N ASP A 587 8.84 -9.13 44.55
CA ASP A 587 9.13 -7.90 45.31
C ASP A 587 10.27 -8.19 46.32
#